data_AF-A0A2D5SAB8-F1
#
_entry.id   AF-A0A2D5SAB8-F1
#
_cell.length_a   1.000
_cell.length_b   1.000
_cell.length_c   1.000
_cell.angle_alpha   90.00
_cell.angle_beta   90.00
_cell.angle_gamma   90.00
#
_symmetry.space_group_name_H-M   'P 1'
#
loop_
_entity.id
_entity.type
_entity.pdbx_description
1 polymer ?
#
loop_
_entity_poly.entity_id
_entity_poly.type
_entity_poly.pdbx_seq_one_letter_code
_entity_poly.pdbx_strand_id
1 'polypeptide(L)'
;MTPEFSQAIDPIFMHVLGLLDRIEHGDEPAPEEERLRIRALTDQAEAILGKSKEWELAKFGLISWIDELLVDAPWEGRDWWSNNVLEMQLFNSRKAYDQFFIMAVEAASLTGKDALEVFYVCAILGFRGLYRDVDSGPALAQSLNLPQSLEEWSRQSATSIRLGLGRPDLGPTGTEKEGAPPLRPISSVVWPWLVSLMVGTTAVLYYFYRNG
;
A
#
# COMPACT_ATOMS: atom_id res chain seq x y z
N MET A 1 7.02 -3.02 4.75
CA MET A 1 7.39 -2.71 6.13
C MET A 1 8.38 -3.76 6.55
N THR A 2 9.31 -3.42 7.44
CA THR A 2 10.18 -4.42 8.05
C THR A 2 9.35 -5.42 8.85
N PRO A 3 9.79 -6.70 8.95
CA PRO A 3 9.05 -7.71 9.69
C PRO A 3 8.79 -7.35 11.16
N GLU A 4 9.75 -6.66 11.80
CA GLU A 4 9.64 -6.17 13.17
C GLU A 4 8.52 -5.12 13.30
N PHE A 5 8.47 -4.17 12.37
CA PHE A 5 7.46 -3.12 12.36
C PHE A 5 6.05 -3.69 12.14
N SER A 6 5.89 -4.58 11.17
CA SER A 6 4.62 -5.28 10.94
C SER A 6 4.18 -6.08 12.16
N GLN A 7 5.08 -6.87 12.76
CA GLN A 7 4.75 -7.67 13.95
C GLN A 7 4.22 -6.81 15.11
N ALA A 8 4.75 -5.60 15.28
CA ALA A 8 4.31 -4.68 16.32
C ALA A 8 2.93 -4.06 16.04
N ILE A 9 2.62 -3.69 14.79
CA ILE A 9 1.42 -2.91 14.46
C ILE A 9 0.23 -3.74 13.97
N ASP A 10 0.47 -4.93 13.39
CA ASP A 10 -0.59 -5.79 12.84
C ASP A 10 -1.70 -6.08 13.87
N PRO A 11 -1.41 -6.32 15.18
CA PRO A 11 -2.45 -6.49 16.19
C PRO A 11 -3.39 -5.28 16.32
N ILE A 12 -2.91 -4.05 16.09
CA ILE A 12 -3.71 -2.83 16.13
C ILE A 12 -4.67 -2.82 14.94
N PHE A 13 -4.17 -3.03 13.72
CA PHE A 13 -5.00 -3.09 12.52
C PHE A 13 -6.06 -4.18 12.64
N MET A 14 -5.66 -5.40 13.01
CA MET A 14 -6.57 -6.53 13.14
C MET A 14 -7.66 -6.28 14.18
N HIS A 15 -7.31 -5.65 15.31
CA HIS A 15 -8.27 -5.31 16.33
C HIS A 15 -9.29 -4.26 15.85
N VAL A 16 -8.83 -3.19 15.21
CA VAL A 16 -9.69 -2.10 14.71
C VAL A 16 -10.59 -2.58 13.58
N LEU A 17 -10.06 -3.36 12.63
CA LEU A 17 -10.86 -3.95 11.57
C LEU A 17 -11.90 -4.93 12.11
N GLY A 18 -11.54 -5.76 13.10
CA GLY A 18 -12.50 -6.64 13.77
C GLY A 18 -13.55 -5.88 14.60
N LEU A 19 -13.20 -4.73 15.16
CA LEU A 19 -14.15 -3.85 15.84
C LEU A 19 -15.15 -3.23 14.85
N LEU A 20 -14.67 -2.75 13.71
CA LEU A 20 -15.53 -2.20 12.65
C LEU A 20 -16.47 -3.26 12.08
N ASP A 21 -15.97 -4.49 11.86
CA ASP A 21 -16.79 -5.63 11.41
C ASP A 21 -17.90 -5.95 12.43
N ARG A 22 -17.58 -5.99 13.72
CA ARG A 22 -18.58 -6.16 14.79
C ARG A 22 -19.64 -5.06 14.80
N ILE A 23 -19.22 -3.80 14.69
CA ILE A 23 -20.11 -2.64 14.58
C ILE A 23 -21.05 -2.78 13.39
N GLU A 24 -20.53 -3.18 12.22
CA GLU A 24 -21.34 -3.38 11.00
C GLU A 24 -22.40 -4.49 11.17
N HIS A 25 -22.09 -5.52 11.95
CA HIS A 25 -23.01 -6.61 12.28
C HIS A 25 -23.97 -6.30 13.44
N GLY A 26 -23.94 -5.07 13.97
CA GLY A 26 -24.87 -4.59 14.99
C GLY A 26 -24.49 -4.91 16.43
N ASP A 27 -23.23 -5.30 16.69
CA ASP A 27 -22.71 -5.34 18.06
C ASP A 27 -22.62 -3.91 18.63
N GLU A 28 -22.81 -3.79 19.94
CA GLU A 28 -22.69 -2.53 20.68
C GLU A 28 -21.48 -2.59 21.64
N PRO A 29 -20.23 -2.49 21.12
CA PRO A 29 -19.04 -2.44 21.95
C PRO A 29 -19.05 -1.25 22.92
N ALA A 30 -18.58 -1.47 24.13
CA ALA A 30 -18.34 -0.38 25.08
C ALA A 30 -17.16 0.49 24.59
N PRO A 31 -17.37 1.76 24.22
CA PRO A 31 -16.34 2.57 23.58
C PRO A 31 -15.14 2.84 24.51
N GLU A 32 -15.37 2.89 25.81
CA GLU A 32 -14.35 3.01 26.85
C GLU A 32 -13.38 1.83 26.85
N GLU A 33 -13.91 0.60 26.76
CA GLU A 33 -13.13 -0.62 26.77
C GLU A 33 -12.31 -0.75 25.48
N GLU A 34 -12.91 -0.47 24.32
CA GLU A 34 -12.22 -0.53 23.04
C GLU A 34 -11.10 0.52 22.96
N ARG A 35 -11.32 1.72 23.51
CA ARG A 35 -10.27 2.74 23.60
C ARG A 35 -9.09 2.29 24.48
N LEU A 36 -9.38 1.70 25.64
CA LEU A 36 -8.34 1.15 26.51
C LEU A 36 -7.56 0.04 25.81
N ARG A 37 -8.24 -0.80 25.03
CA ARG A 37 -7.63 -1.90 24.29
C ARG A 37 -6.73 -1.41 23.16
N ILE A 38 -7.20 -0.46 22.34
CA ILE A 38 -6.39 0.18 21.30
C ILE A 38 -5.17 0.86 21.92
N ARG A 39 -5.34 1.55 23.05
CA ARG A 39 -4.23 2.18 23.76
C ARG A 39 -3.19 1.14 24.23
N ALA A 40 -3.64 0.05 24.83
CA ALA A 40 -2.76 -1.01 25.30
C ALA A 40 -1.96 -1.67 24.15
N LEU A 41 -2.59 -1.88 22.99
CA LEU A 41 -1.90 -2.40 21.79
C LEU A 41 -0.88 -1.38 21.25
N THR A 42 -1.21 -0.09 21.27
CA THR A 42 -0.29 0.99 20.87
C THR A 42 0.92 1.05 21.81
N ASP A 43 0.72 0.93 23.12
CA ASP A 43 1.80 0.92 24.10
C ASP A 43 2.69 -0.33 23.97
N GLN A 44 2.12 -1.49 23.61
CA GLN A 44 2.88 -2.71 23.31
C GLN A 44 3.73 -2.53 22.05
N ALA A 45 3.19 -1.95 20.98
CA ALA A 45 3.94 -1.65 19.77
C ALA A 45 5.11 -0.69 20.06
N GLU A 46 4.89 0.36 20.87
CA GLU A 46 5.95 1.28 21.31
C GLU A 46 7.03 0.59 22.14
N ALA A 47 6.66 -0.40 22.96
CA ALA A 47 7.63 -1.17 23.74
C ALA A 47 8.54 -2.04 22.85
N ILE A 48 8.02 -2.51 21.71
CA ILE A 48 8.79 -3.30 20.73
C ILE A 48 9.68 -2.38 19.88
N LEU A 49 9.10 -1.33 19.29
CA LEU A 49 9.77 -0.46 18.32
C LEU A 49 10.60 0.67 18.95
N GLY A 50 10.37 0.93 20.24
CA GLY A 50 10.93 2.07 20.95
C GLY A 50 10.35 3.41 20.49
N LYS A 51 10.79 4.48 21.15
CA LYS A 51 10.39 5.87 20.84
C LYS A 51 11.21 6.46 19.70
N SER A 52 11.21 5.79 18.56
CA SER A 52 11.87 6.27 17.35
C SER A 52 11.02 7.32 16.63
N LYS A 53 11.65 8.19 15.83
CA LYS A 53 10.92 9.16 14.99
C LYS A 53 10.00 8.45 13.97
N GLU A 54 10.42 7.29 13.48
CA GLU A 54 9.64 6.46 12.57
C GLU A 54 8.37 5.93 13.27
N TRP A 55 8.50 5.41 14.50
CA TRP A 55 7.36 5.00 15.30
C TRP A 55 6.42 6.17 15.63
N GLU A 56 6.93 7.33 16.05
CA GLU A 56 6.09 8.49 16.38
C GLU A 56 5.22 8.93 15.18
N LEU A 57 5.78 8.93 13.97
CA LEU A 57 5.04 9.25 12.75
C LEU A 57 4.01 8.17 12.40
N ALA A 58 4.38 6.89 12.48
CA ALA A 58 3.46 5.78 12.24
C ALA A 58 2.30 5.76 13.24
N LYS A 59 2.60 5.98 14.53
CA LYS A 59 1.62 6.10 15.62
C LYS A 59 0.64 7.23 15.32
N PHE A 60 1.10 8.38 14.84
CA PHE A 60 0.19 9.46 14.43
C PHE A 60 -0.74 9.02 13.29
N GLY A 61 -0.20 8.37 12.26
CA GLY A 61 -0.99 7.86 11.13
C GLY A 61 -2.03 6.81 11.55
N LEU A 62 -1.66 5.86 12.42
CA LEU A 62 -2.57 4.85 12.97
C LEU A 62 -3.71 5.50 13.75
N ILE A 63 -3.37 6.37 14.71
CA ILE A 63 -4.35 7.00 15.59
C ILE A 63 -5.31 7.90 14.81
N SER A 64 -4.79 8.67 13.85
CA SER A 64 -5.61 9.49 12.96
C SER A 64 -6.63 8.65 12.18
N TRP A 65 -6.22 7.49 11.67
CA TRP A 65 -7.09 6.55 10.96
C TRP A 65 -8.15 5.94 11.87
N ILE A 66 -7.74 5.47 13.06
CA ILE A 66 -8.65 4.88 14.05
C ILE A 66 -9.72 5.88 14.47
N ASP A 67 -9.30 7.09 14.85
CA ASP A 67 -10.24 8.12 15.30
C ASP A 67 -11.20 8.52 14.18
N GLU A 68 -10.71 8.69 12.94
CA GLU A 68 -11.57 9.02 11.81
C GLU A 68 -12.61 7.94 11.54
N LEU A 69 -12.20 6.66 11.49
CA LEU A 69 -13.14 5.57 11.22
C LEU A 69 -14.16 5.37 12.34
N LEU A 70 -13.75 5.44 13.61
CA LEU A 70 -14.67 5.24 14.74
C LEU A 70 -15.59 6.44 14.95
N VAL A 71 -15.15 7.65 14.60
CA VAL A 71 -16.02 8.85 14.56
C VAL A 71 -16.99 8.80 13.39
N ASP A 72 -16.66 8.16 12.27
CA ASP A 72 -17.55 8.07 11.12
C ASP A 72 -18.49 6.85 11.14
N ALA A 73 -18.13 5.80 11.88
CA ALA A 73 -18.89 4.56 11.96
C ALA A 73 -20.33 4.75 12.52
N PRO A 74 -21.29 3.91 12.10
CA PRO A 74 -22.68 3.97 12.58
C PRO A 74 -22.90 3.10 13.83
N TRP A 75 -22.41 3.55 15.00
CA TRP A 75 -22.54 2.84 16.28
C TRP A 75 -22.86 3.79 17.43
N GLU A 76 -23.41 3.28 18.53
CA GLU A 76 -23.80 4.10 19.69
C GLU A 76 -22.61 4.81 20.36
N GLY A 77 -21.41 4.19 20.32
CA GLY A 77 -20.20 4.75 20.91
C GLY A 77 -19.58 5.92 20.15
N ARG A 78 -20.09 6.27 18.96
CA ARG A 78 -19.57 7.34 18.09
C ARG A 78 -19.43 8.68 18.80
N ASP A 79 -20.49 9.14 19.47
CA ASP A 79 -20.52 10.45 20.14
C ASP A 79 -19.57 10.49 21.33
N TRP A 80 -19.50 9.39 22.09
CA TRP A 80 -18.51 9.25 23.15
C TRP A 80 -17.09 9.31 22.57
N TRP A 81 -16.83 8.61 21.46
CA TRP A 81 -15.51 8.55 20.83
C TRP A 81 -15.07 9.92 20.30
N SER A 82 -15.96 10.66 19.64
CA SER A 82 -15.69 12.03 19.15
C SER A 82 -15.26 13.00 20.27
N ASN A 83 -15.78 12.80 21.49
CA ASN A 83 -15.38 13.55 22.67
C ASN A 83 -14.06 13.03 23.30
N ASN A 84 -13.68 11.79 23.02
CA ASN A 84 -12.58 11.06 23.66
C ASN A 84 -11.51 10.55 22.67
N VAL A 85 -11.38 11.19 21.51
CA VAL A 85 -10.42 10.81 20.46
C VAL A 85 -9.01 10.60 21.00
N LEU A 86 -8.34 9.57 20.52
CA LEU A 86 -7.00 9.19 20.96
C LEU A 86 -5.96 10.25 20.55
N GLU A 87 -6.17 10.95 19.44
CA GLU A 87 -5.30 12.03 18.97
C GLU A 87 -5.12 13.10 20.05
N MET A 88 -6.22 13.51 20.70
CA MET A 88 -6.21 14.53 21.74
C MET A 88 -5.39 14.07 22.96
N GLN A 89 -5.49 12.79 23.33
CA GLN A 89 -4.77 12.24 24.46
C GLN A 89 -3.27 12.05 24.17
N LEU A 90 -2.92 11.61 22.97
CA LEU A 90 -1.56 11.20 22.61
C LEU A 90 -0.71 12.35 22.07
N PHE A 91 -1.32 13.26 21.30
CA PHE A 91 -0.63 14.32 20.59
C PHE A 91 -1.07 15.72 21.02
N ASN A 92 -2.05 15.83 21.93
CA ASN A 92 -2.62 17.10 22.36
C ASN A 92 -3.12 17.95 21.17
N SER A 93 -3.66 17.28 20.15
CA SER A 93 -4.13 17.88 18.90
C SER A 93 -5.45 17.25 18.43
N ARG A 94 -6.14 17.97 17.55
CA ARG A 94 -7.30 17.50 16.75
C ARG A 94 -7.17 17.99 15.31
N LYS A 95 -6.01 17.73 14.73
CA LYS A 95 -5.57 18.23 13.42
C LYS A 95 -5.22 17.08 12.48
N ALA A 96 -5.63 15.85 12.77
CA ALA A 96 -5.45 14.72 11.86
C ALA A 96 -5.94 15.03 10.43
N TYR A 97 -7.03 15.80 10.30
CA TYR A 97 -7.62 16.19 9.02
C TYR A 97 -6.59 16.79 8.04
N ASP A 98 -5.82 17.80 8.46
CA ASP A 98 -4.82 18.49 7.63
C ASP A 98 -3.40 17.96 7.84
N GLN A 99 -3.07 17.44 9.03
CA GLN A 99 -1.71 17.03 9.38
C GLN A 99 -1.32 15.65 8.89
N PHE A 100 -2.28 14.73 8.65
CA PHE A 100 -1.96 13.36 8.25
C PHE A 100 -1.04 13.28 7.04
N PHE A 101 -1.39 13.99 5.95
CA PHE A 101 -0.61 13.95 4.72
C PHE A 101 0.70 14.75 4.82
N ILE A 102 0.77 15.76 5.69
CA ILE A 102 2.01 16.49 5.99
C ILE A 102 2.98 15.56 6.73
N MET A 103 2.51 14.84 7.74
CA MET A 103 3.32 13.87 8.47
C MET A 103 3.73 12.69 7.58
N ALA A 104 2.90 12.32 6.60
CA ALA A 104 3.29 11.32 5.60
C ALA A 104 4.44 11.81 4.71
N VAL A 105 4.50 13.10 4.35
CA VAL A 105 5.65 13.68 3.64
C VAL A 105 6.90 13.63 4.52
N GLU A 106 6.77 13.93 5.81
CA GLU A 106 7.88 13.78 6.76
C GLU A 106 8.35 12.32 6.84
N ALA A 107 7.42 11.37 6.93
CA ALA A 107 7.72 9.93 6.92
C ALA A 107 8.41 9.51 5.62
N ALA A 108 8.01 10.06 4.47
CA ALA A 108 8.64 9.79 3.19
C ALA A 108 10.10 10.29 3.12
N SER A 109 10.46 11.30 3.92
CA SER A 109 11.84 11.82 4.00
C SER A 109 12.79 10.96 4.83
N LEU A 110 12.25 10.05 5.66
CA LEU A 110 13.06 9.13 6.45
C LEU A 110 13.76 8.09 5.55
N THR A 111 14.89 7.57 6.05
CA THR A 111 15.61 6.48 5.39
C THR A 111 14.76 5.20 5.39
N GLY A 112 14.19 4.85 6.54
CA GLY A 112 13.16 3.81 6.66
C GLY A 112 11.86 4.27 5.99
N LYS A 113 11.10 3.30 5.46
CA LYS A 113 9.78 3.56 4.85
C LYS A 113 8.64 3.00 5.66
N ASP A 114 8.89 2.49 6.86
CA ASP A 114 7.85 1.79 7.63
C ASP A 114 6.73 2.75 8.02
N ALA A 115 7.06 3.95 8.48
CA ALA A 115 6.07 4.98 8.77
C ALA A 115 5.26 5.38 7.54
N LEU A 116 5.90 5.59 6.38
CA LEU A 116 5.19 5.95 5.15
C LEU A 116 4.26 4.82 4.70
N GLU A 117 4.68 3.57 4.85
CA GLU A 117 3.84 2.41 4.56
C GLU A 117 2.61 2.37 5.47
N VAL A 118 2.73 2.71 6.76
CA VAL A 118 1.56 2.84 7.65
C VAL A 118 0.59 3.90 7.15
N PHE A 119 1.05 5.10 6.81
CA PHE A 119 0.19 6.15 6.23
C PHE A 119 -0.51 5.66 4.95
N TYR A 120 0.23 4.95 4.09
CA TYR A 120 -0.30 4.40 2.85
C TYR A 120 -1.38 3.34 3.10
N VAL A 121 -1.15 2.41 4.02
CA VAL A 121 -2.12 1.39 4.42
C VAL A 121 -3.38 2.04 5.02
N CYS A 122 -3.23 3.00 5.94
CA CYS A 122 -4.35 3.74 6.51
C CYS A 122 -5.22 4.44 5.45
N ALA A 123 -4.59 5.05 4.43
CA ALA A 123 -5.31 5.67 3.31
C ALA A 123 -6.09 4.65 2.47
N ILE A 124 -5.50 3.48 2.17
CA ILE A 124 -6.18 2.37 1.48
C ILE A 124 -7.37 1.89 2.31
N LEU A 125 -7.19 1.75 3.62
CA LEU A 125 -8.21 1.30 4.58
C LEU A 125 -9.26 2.37 4.92
N GLY A 126 -9.32 3.46 4.17
CA GLY A 126 -10.45 4.38 4.22
C GLY A 126 -10.17 5.75 4.82
N PHE A 127 -8.95 6.04 5.30
CA PHE A 127 -8.64 7.41 5.73
C PHE A 127 -8.77 8.38 4.54
N ARG A 128 -9.44 9.51 4.75
CA ARG A 128 -9.63 10.57 3.76
C ARG A 128 -9.06 11.90 4.22
N GLY A 129 -9.20 12.26 5.49
CA GLY A 129 -8.75 13.56 6.01
C GLY A 129 -9.16 14.72 5.09
N LEU A 130 -8.19 15.57 4.72
CA LEU A 130 -8.39 16.71 3.81
C LEU A 130 -8.94 16.37 2.42
N TYR A 131 -8.79 15.12 1.95
CA TYR A 131 -9.35 14.68 0.66
C TYR A 131 -10.80 14.19 0.75
N ARG A 132 -11.43 14.26 1.93
CA ARG A 132 -12.85 13.94 2.10
C ARG A 132 -13.73 14.93 1.31
N ASP A 133 -13.36 16.21 1.32
CA ASP A 133 -14.08 17.26 0.61
C ASP A 133 -13.52 17.40 -0.83
N VAL A 134 -14.37 17.15 -1.82
CA VAL A 134 -14.00 17.19 -3.24
C VAL A 134 -13.88 18.63 -3.75
N ASP A 135 -14.59 19.59 -3.15
CA ASP A 135 -14.62 20.98 -3.58
C ASP A 135 -13.49 21.78 -2.94
N SER A 136 -13.32 21.66 -1.62
CA SER A 136 -12.32 22.44 -0.87
C SER A 136 -10.97 21.72 -0.68
N GLY A 137 -10.97 20.39 -0.70
CA GLY A 137 -9.79 19.56 -0.47
C GLY A 137 -8.62 19.85 -1.44
N PRO A 138 -8.84 19.91 -2.76
CA PRO A 138 -7.76 20.18 -3.72
C PRO A 138 -7.06 21.53 -3.51
N ALA A 139 -7.82 22.58 -3.17
CA ALA A 139 -7.27 23.91 -2.91
C ALA A 139 -6.43 23.94 -1.62
N LEU A 140 -6.92 23.28 -0.56
CA LEU A 140 -6.19 23.14 0.69
C LEU A 140 -4.90 22.31 0.47
N ALA A 141 -4.99 21.17 -0.22
CA ALA A 141 -3.85 20.34 -0.55
C ALA A 141 -2.77 21.13 -1.31
N GLN A 142 -3.17 21.93 -2.31
CA GLN A 142 -2.26 22.79 -3.05
C GLN A 142 -1.56 23.81 -2.14
N SER A 143 -2.30 24.44 -1.21
CA SER A 143 -1.71 25.41 -0.26
C SER A 143 -0.68 24.80 0.68
N LEU A 144 -0.80 23.49 0.94
CA LEU A 144 0.11 22.70 1.77
C LEU A 144 1.23 22.04 0.96
N ASN A 145 1.32 22.29 -0.35
CA ASN A 145 2.23 21.64 -1.28
C ASN A 145 2.06 20.10 -1.34
N LEU A 146 0.83 19.63 -1.18
CA LEU A 146 0.45 18.23 -1.29
C LEU A 146 -0.18 17.94 -2.67
N PRO A 147 -0.19 16.67 -3.11
CA PRO A 147 -0.97 16.26 -4.28
C PRO A 147 -2.44 16.66 -4.16
N GLN A 148 -3.09 17.06 -5.25
CA GLN A 148 -4.46 17.59 -5.19
C GLN A 148 -5.55 16.51 -5.08
N SER A 149 -5.18 15.23 -5.21
CA SER A 149 -6.09 14.10 -5.04
C SER A 149 -5.45 12.97 -4.25
N LEU A 150 -6.28 12.19 -3.58
CA LEU A 150 -5.85 10.99 -2.86
C LEU A 150 -5.23 9.94 -3.79
N GLU A 151 -5.73 9.83 -5.02
CA GLU A 151 -5.19 8.92 -6.04
C GLU A 151 -3.74 9.27 -6.39
N GLU A 152 -3.47 10.55 -6.63
CA GLU A 152 -2.13 11.02 -6.97
C GLU A 152 -1.18 10.84 -5.79
N TRP A 153 -1.61 11.19 -4.58
CA TRP A 153 -0.84 10.93 -3.37
C TRP A 153 -0.54 9.44 -3.20
N SER A 154 -1.53 8.56 -3.38
CA SER A 154 -1.37 7.11 -3.25
C SER A 154 -0.37 6.55 -4.27
N ARG A 155 -0.42 7.03 -5.52
CA ARG A 155 0.51 6.65 -6.60
C ARG A 155 1.95 7.06 -6.28
N GLN A 156 2.14 8.28 -5.78
CA GLN A 156 3.46 8.79 -5.39
C GLN A 156 4.02 8.03 -4.19
N SER A 157 3.22 7.85 -3.13
CA SER A 157 3.60 7.10 -1.93
C SER A 157 3.97 5.65 -2.26
N ALA A 158 3.16 4.94 -3.05
CA ALA A 158 3.45 3.57 -3.49
C ALA A 158 4.78 3.48 -4.26
N THR A 159 5.08 4.47 -5.09
CA THR A 159 6.35 4.53 -5.83
C THR A 159 7.53 4.75 -4.89
N SER A 160 7.41 5.67 -3.93
CA SER A 160 8.42 5.96 -2.91
C SER A 160 8.73 4.73 -2.04
N ILE A 161 7.69 4.02 -1.59
CA ILE A 161 7.82 2.78 -0.81
C ILE A 161 8.59 1.72 -1.63
N ARG A 162 8.18 1.48 -2.88
CA ARG A 162 8.85 0.50 -3.77
C ARG A 162 10.32 0.83 -4.00
N LEU A 163 10.66 2.11 -4.12
CA LEU A 163 12.06 2.54 -4.29
C LEU A 163 12.85 2.43 -3.00
N GLY A 164 12.24 2.71 -1.84
CA GLY A 164 12.88 2.63 -0.53
C GLY A 164 13.13 1.20 -0.04
N LEU A 165 12.35 0.23 -0.51
CA LEU A 165 12.57 -1.20 -0.22
C LEU A 165 13.83 -1.77 -0.92
N GLY A 166 14.46 -1.01 -1.83
CA GLY A 166 15.58 -1.49 -2.62
C GLY A 166 15.19 -2.66 -3.55
N ARG A 167 16.16 -3.15 -4.33
CA ARG A 167 15.99 -4.45 -5.01
C ARG A 167 16.00 -5.52 -3.91
N PRO A 168 15.06 -6.49 -3.89
CA PRO A 168 15.11 -7.58 -2.92
C PRO A 168 16.52 -8.19 -2.91
N ASP A 169 17.07 -8.40 -1.72
CA ASP A 169 18.33 -9.12 -1.56
C ASP A 169 18.06 -10.55 -2.05
N LEU A 170 18.38 -10.79 -3.32
CA LEU A 170 18.30 -12.13 -3.90
C LEU A 170 19.27 -12.93 -3.06
N GLY A 171 18.75 -13.85 -2.23
CA GLY A 171 19.54 -14.69 -1.32
C GLY A 171 20.79 -15.26 -2.02
N PRO A 172 21.81 -15.64 -1.24
CA PRO A 172 23.19 -15.83 -1.70
C PRO A 172 23.20 -16.52 -3.06
N THR A 173 23.62 -15.75 -4.07
CA THR A 173 23.73 -16.11 -5.49
C THR A 173 23.67 -17.62 -5.68
N GLY A 174 22.46 -18.13 -5.90
CA GLY A 174 22.28 -19.50 -6.35
C GLY A 174 23.14 -19.63 -7.59
N THR A 175 24.02 -20.63 -7.58
CA THR A 175 24.97 -20.95 -8.64
C THR A 175 24.34 -20.62 -9.98
N GLU A 176 24.96 -19.70 -10.73
CA GLU A 176 24.49 -19.24 -12.03
C GLU A 176 24.22 -20.48 -12.89
N LYS A 177 22.94 -20.89 -12.96
CA LYS A 177 22.54 -21.94 -13.87
C LYS A 177 22.58 -21.29 -15.23
N GLU A 178 23.49 -21.80 -16.05
CA GLU A 178 23.71 -21.48 -17.45
C GLU A 178 22.40 -21.01 -18.10
N GLY A 179 22.40 -19.75 -18.54
CA GLY A 179 21.20 -19.06 -18.99
C GLY A 179 20.44 -19.87 -20.04
N ALA A 180 19.12 -19.70 -20.07
CA ALA A 180 18.29 -20.34 -21.08
C ALA A 180 18.84 -20.00 -22.48
N PRO A 181 19.09 -21.00 -23.35
CA PRO A 181 19.64 -20.75 -24.67
C PRO A 181 18.74 -19.78 -25.44
N PRO A 182 19.33 -18.89 -26.26
CA PRO A 182 18.57 -17.86 -26.97
C PRO A 182 17.45 -18.50 -27.78
N LEU A 183 16.25 -17.90 -27.70
CA LEU A 183 15.11 -18.34 -28.48
C LEU A 183 15.51 -18.36 -29.97
N ARG A 184 15.51 -19.57 -30.54
CA ARG A 184 15.80 -19.74 -31.97
C ARG A 184 14.72 -18.97 -32.74
N PRO A 185 15.11 -18.06 -33.65
CA PRO A 185 14.13 -17.35 -34.44
C PRO A 185 13.35 -18.35 -35.30
N ILE A 186 12.02 -18.19 -35.32
CA ILE A 186 11.07 -19.05 -36.05
C ILE A 186 11.45 -19.17 -37.54
N SER A 187 12.19 -18.19 -38.09
CA SER A 187 12.69 -18.18 -39.47
C SER A 187 13.63 -19.35 -39.80
N SER A 188 14.31 -19.96 -38.83
CA SER A 188 15.23 -21.08 -39.08
C SER A 188 14.54 -22.38 -39.51
N VAL A 189 13.22 -22.50 -39.28
CA VAL A 189 12.43 -23.69 -39.62
C VAL A 189 11.63 -23.51 -40.91
N VAL A 190 11.23 -22.29 -41.26
CA VAL A 190 10.29 -22.04 -42.38
C VAL A 190 10.98 -22.10 -43.75
N TRP A 191 12.22 -21.63 -43.85
CA TRP A 191 12.95 -21.54 -45.12
C TRP A 191 13.17 -22.88 -45.85
N PRO A 192 13.56 -23.98 -45.17
CA PRO A 192 13.73 -25.28 -45.83
C PRO A 192 12.44 -25.81 -46.48
N TRP A 193 11.30 -25.62 -45.82
CA TRP A 193 10.00 -26.07 -46.34
C TRP A 193 9.57 -25.28 -47.58
N LEU A 194 9.78 -23.96 -47.59
CA LEU A 194 9.49 -23.13 -48.75
C LEU A 194 10.36 -23.51 -49.96
N VAL A 195 11.65 -23.76 -49.75
CA VAL A 195 12.55 -24.20 -50.83
C VAL A 195 12.13 -25.57 -51.37
N SER A 196 11.77 -26.51 -50.48
CA SER A 196 11.33 -27.85 -50.87
C SER A 196 10.04 -27.81 -51.70
N LEU A 197 9.09 -26.95 -51.33
CA LEU A 197 7.82 -26.77 -52.07
C LEU A 197 8.05 -26.11 -53.43
N MET A 198 8.96 -25.14 -53.52
CA MET A 198 9.35 -24.50 -54.79
C MET A 198 10.06 -25.49 -55.75
N VAL A 199 10.95 -26.34 -55.24
CA VAL A 199 11.62 -27.36 -56.06
C VAL A 199 10.64 -28.45 -56.50
N GLY A 200 9.73 -28.88 -55.60
CA GLY A 200 8.70 -29.87 -55.95
C GLY A 200 7.76 -29.37 -57.04
N THR A 201 7.26 -28.13 -56.92
CA THR A 201 6.38 -27.53 -57.93
C THR A 201 7.07 -27.36 -59.29
N THR A 202 8.32 -26.91 -59.32
CA THR A 202 9.08 -26.79 -60.57
C THR A 202 9.35 -28.14 -61.22
N ALA A 203 9.67 -29.18 -60.44
CA ALA A 203 9.86 -30.54 -60.97
C ALA A 203 8.57 -31.13 -61.57
N VAL A 204 7.42 -30.90 -60.93
CA VAL A 204 6.12 -31.33 -61.43
C VAL A 204 5.77 -30.63 -62.74
N LEU A 205 5.94 -29.31 -62.81
CA LEU A 205 5.69 -28.55 -64.04
C LEU A 205 6.61 -29.00 -65.18
N TYR A 206 7.88 -29.25 -64.89
CA TYR A 206 8.83 -29.77 -65.89
C TYR A 206 8.44 -31.17 -66.39
N TYR A 207 7.98 -32.05 -65.50
CA TYR A 207 7.51 -33.39 -65.87
C TYR A 207 6.31 -33.32 -66.82
N PHE A 208 5.31 -32.46 -66.52
CA PHE A 208 4.16 -32.27 -67.38
C PHE A 208 4.53 -31.64 -68.73
N TYR A 209 5.44 -30.66 -68.75
CA TYR A 209 5.92 -30.04 -69.98
C TYR A 209 6.68 -31.02 -70.89
N ARG A 210 7.36 -32.02 -70.32
CA ARG A 210 8.15 -33.00 -71.09
C ARG A 210 7.31 -34.16 -71.62
N ASN A 211 6.22 -34.51 -70.94
CA ASN A 211 5.41 -35.70 -71.23
C ASN A 211 4.02 -35.40 -71.82
N GLY A 212 3.71 -34.14 -72.13
CA GLY A 212 2.52 -33.71 -72.86
C GLY A 212 2.90 -33.10 -74.18
#